data_AF-A0A3D2IJ68-F1
#
_entry.id   AF-A0A3D2IJ68-F1
#
_cell.length_a   1.000
_cell.length_b   1.000
_cell.length_c   1.000
_cell.angle_alpha   90.00
_cell.angle_beta   90.00
_cell.angle_gamma   90.00
#
_symmetry.space_group_name_H-M   'P 1'
#
loop_
_entity.id
_entity.type
_entity.pdbx_description
1 polymer ?
#
loop_
_entity_poly.entity_id
_entity_poly.type
_entity_poly.pdbx_seq_one_letter_code
_entity_poly.pdbx_strand_id
1 'polypeptide(L)'
;MNEPFIGSNQEDTVRQDILTFNGQNGLFPDQSLTVEFIRPITDQEVIDSTVVIEGDVDFKNWPNITAQDNKLTIPPQQNWLQGVDYRFLVWNPGSRKRQLIDPDIWDPVNYGGIEIEVASSDSTNQFKLPLFDDKNTFSVDTTFTNFISIDNIPSIKYTLVIFQDSNRNGIWDYGSVDPFIKPEPYYIQRNVNIQRGFTSEVKIDFR
;
A
#
# COMPACT_ATOMS: atom_id res chain seq x y z
N MET A 1 -46.38 23.65 -25.25
CA MET A 1 -45.23 24.49 -24.87
C MET A 1 -44.38 23.64 -23.93
N ASN A 2 -43.23 23.14 -24.39
CA ASN A 2 -42.29 22.41 -23.53
C ASN A 2 -41.30 23.43 -22.96
N GLU A 3 -41.36 23.65 -21.66
CA GLU A 3 -40.31 24.40 -20.96
C GLU A 3 -39.03 23.55 -20.94
N PRO A 4 -37.88 24.11 -21.38
CA PRO A 4 -36.62 23.40 -21.30
C PRO A 4 -36.22 23.23 -19.83
N PHE A 5 -35.91 22.00 -19.43
CA PHE A 5 -35.26 21.70 -18.16
C PHE A 5 -33.94 22.48 -18.11
N ILE A 6 -33.86 23.46 -17.21
CA ILE A 6 -32.61 24.12 -16.86
C ILE A 6 -31.82 23.10 -16.03
N GLY A 7 -30.94 22.36 -16.70
CA GLY A 7 -29.92 21.56 -16.02
C GLY A 7 -29.17 22.46 -15.05
N SER A 8 -28.95 21.98 -13.83
CA SER A 8 -28.31 22.77 -12.77
C SER A 8 -26.90 23.20 -13.21
N ASN A 9 -26.74 24.45 -13.62
CA ASN A 9 -25.45 25.13 -13.75
C ASN A 9 -24.92 25.51 -12.35
N GLN A 10 -24.85 24.55 -11.44
CA GLN A 10 -24.04 24.75 -10.25
C GLN A 10 -22.58 24.69 -10.73
N GLU A 11 -21.86 25.82 -10.64
CA GLU A 11 -20.40 25.78 -10.78
C GLU A 11 -19.89 24.72 -9.84
N ASP A 12 -19.14 23.77 -10.38
CA ASP A 12 -18.66 22.61 -9.65
C ASP A 12 -17.68 23.09 -8.56
N THR A 13 -18.19 23.28 -7.34
CA THR A 13 -17.50 23.96 -6.22
C THR A 13 -16.33 23.17 -5.63
N VAL A 14 -16.07 21.96 -6.11
CA VAL A 14 -14.96 21.15 -5.61
C VAL A 14 -13.64 21.79 -6.05
N ARG A 15 -12.82 22.20 -5.08
CA ARG A 15 -11.50 22.77 -5.37
C ARG A 15 -10.56 21.65 -5.79
N GLN A 16 -9.71 21.92 -6.78
CA GLN A 16 -8.62 21.02 -7.16
C GLN A 16 -7.64 20.92 -5.99
N ASP A 17 -7.45 19.74 -5.42
CA ASP A 17 -6.55 19.52 -4.28
C ASP A 17 -5.86 18.15 -4.44
N ILE A 18 -4.81 17.91 -3.65
CA ILE A 18 -4.17 16.60 -3.52
C ILE A 18 -5.09 15.71 -2.67
N LEU A 19 -5.50 14.58 -3.24
CA LEU A 19 -6.33 13.58 -2.58
C LEU A 19 -5.47 12.64 -1.72
N THR A 20 -4.43 12.05 -2.31
CA THR A 20 -3.58 11.05 -1.64
C THR A 20 -2.27 10.83 -2.41
N PHE A 21 -1.40 9.97 -1.88
CA PHE A 21 -0.18 9.49 -2.53
C PHE A 21 0.17 8.07 -2.05
N ASN A 22 0.90 7.29 -2.86
CA ASN A 22 1.23 5.88 -2.58
C ASN A 22 2.34 5.67 -1.54
N GLY A 23 3.15 6.70 -1.26
CA GLY A 23 4.28 6.64 -0.34
C GLY A 23 3.98 6.84 1.15
N GLN A 24 2.72 6.71 1.60
CA GLN A 24 2.33 6.96 3.00
C GLN A 24 2.99 6.01 4.01
N ASN A 25 3.21 4.75 3.62
CA ASN A 25 3.94 3.77 4.42
C ASN A 25 5.39 3.58 3.96
N GLY A 26 5.80 4.34 2.94
CA GLY A 26 7.07 4.22 2.25
C GLY A 26 6.93 3.80 0.79
N LEU A 27 8.04 3.75 0.08
CA LEU A 27 8.14 3.39 -1.33
C LEU A 27 9.26 2.39 -1.54
N PHE A 28 9.05 1.43 -2.44
CA PHE A 28 10.16 0.61 -2.92
C PHE A 28 11.16 1.44 -3.75
N PRO A 29 12.44 1.04 -3.81
CA PRO A 29 13.47 1.76 -4.57
C PRO A 29 13.12 1.96 -6.04
N ASP A 30 12.45 1.01 -6.67
CA ASP A 30 12.07 1.05 -8.08
C ASP A 30 10.67 1.67 -8.32
N GLN A 31 9.95 2.02 -7.25
CA GLN A 31 8.58 2.50 -7.33
C GLN A 31 8.51 4.02 -7.45
N SER A 32 7.82 4.51 -8.48
CA SER A 32 7.52 5.95 -8.62
C SER A 32 6.66 6.47 -7.47
N LEU A 33 6.89 7.73 -7.07
CA LEU A 33 5.91 8.46 -6.27
C LEU A 33 4.75 8.86 -7.18
N THR A 34 3.54 8.49 -6.81
CA THR A 34 2.31 8.89 -7.47
C THR A 34 1.48 9.72 -6.52
N VAL A 35 1.18 10.95 -6.93
CA VAL A 35 0.30 11.88 -6.21
C VAL A 35 -1.01 11.98 -6.97
N GLU A 36 -2.11 11.67 -6.30
CA GLU A 36 -3.44 11.70 -6.86
C GLU A 36 -4.16 12.99 -6.44
N PHE A 37 -4.82 13.61 -7.40
CA PHE A 37 -5.60 14.83 -7.22
C PHE A 37 -7.09 14.53 -7.32
N ILE A 38 -7.91 15.44 -6.80
CA ILE A 38 -9.38 15.29 -6.79
C ILE A 38 -9.98 15.31 -8.21
N ARG A 39 -9.38 16.05 -9.15
CA ARG A 39 -9.80 16.09 -10.57
C ARG A 39 -8.59 15.97 -11.50
N PRO A 40 -8.83 15.72 -12.81
CA PRO A 40 -7.76 15.69 -13.79
C PRO A 40 -6.87 16.94 -13.75
N ILE A 41 -5.56 16.72 -13.85
CA ILE A 41 -4.54 17.74 -13.93
C ILE A 41 -4.59 18.33 -15.34
N THR A 42 -5.11 19.55 -15.44
CA THR A 42 -5.12 20.31 -16.70
C THR A 42 -4.03 21.38 -16.74
N ASP A 43 -3.33 21.57 -15.62
CA ASP A 43 -2.37 22.65 -15.43
C ASP A 43 -0.94 22.13 -15.49
N GLN A 44 -0.20 22.60 -16.50
CA GLN A 44 1.23 22.32 -16.67
C GLN A 44 2.06 22.82 -15.48
N GLU A 45 1.56 23.83 -14.75
CA GLU A 45 2.19 24.37 -13.53
C GLU A 45 2.41 23.27 -12.47
N VAL A 46 1.56 22.23 -12.43
CA VAL A 46 1.74 21.11 -11.50
C VAL A 46 3.07 20.39 -11.75
N ILE A 47 3.43 20.17 -13.01
CA ILE A 47 4.71 19.56 -13.38
C ILE A 47 5.84 20.58 -13.17
N ASP A 48 5.71 21.77 -13.78
CA ASP A 48 6.79 22.76 -13.84
C ASP A 48 7.17 23.33 -12.47
N SER A 49 6.25 23.29 -11.50
CA SER A 49 6.48 23.76 -10.14
C SER A 49 6.89 22.65 -9.16
N THR A 50 6.89 21.39 -9.59
CA THR A 50 7.33 20.26 -8.76
C THR A 50 8.84 20.31 -8.58
N VAL A 51 9.30 20.17 -7.33
CA VAL A 51 10.73 20.09 -7.00
C VAL A 51 10.99 18.79 -6.27
N VAL A 52 11.98 18.05 -6.73
CA VAL A 52 12.50 16.87 -6.06
C VAL A 52 13.76 17.28 -5.31
N ILE A 53 13.84 16.95 -4.04
CA ILE A 53 15.01 17.18 -3.19
C ILE A 53 15.62 15.81 -2.90
N GLU A 54 16.85 15.60 -3.35
CA GLU A 54 17.64 14.39 -3.11
C GLU A 54 18.71 14.72 -2.08
N GLY A 55 18.51 14.28 -0.83
CA GLY A 55 19.33 14.71 0.31
C GLY A 55 19.26 16.23 0.49
N ASP A 56 20.35 16.93 0.13
CA ASP A 56 20.48 18.38 0.21
C ASP A 56 20.45 19.09 -1.16
N VAL A 57 20.19 18.35 -2.24
CA VAL A 57 20.22 18.89 -3.61
C VAL A 57 18.81 19.05 -4.17
N ASP A 58 18.49 20.29 -4.59
CA ASP A 58 17.21 20.64 -5.20
C ASP A 58 17.23 20.43 -6.73
N PHE A 59 16.30 19.63 -7.23
CA PHE A 59 16.05 19.39 -8.64
C PHE A 59 14.70 19.96 -9.07
N LYS A 60 14.75 21.09 -9.79
CA LYS A 60 13.55 21.73 -10.38
C LYS A 60 13.10 21.09 -11.70
N ASN A 61 14.00 20.36 -12.35
CA ASN A 61 13.78 19.73 -13.65
C ASN A 61 14.02 18.22 -13.54
N TRP A 62 13.34 17.56 -12.61
CA TRP A 62 13.51 16.12 -12.44
C TRP A 62 13.04 15.38 -13.71
N PRO A 63 13.84 14.46 -14.27
CA PRO A 63 13.49 13.81 -15.53
C PRO A 63 12.22 12.95 -15.43
N ASN A 64 11.47 12.91 -16.54
CA ASN A 64 10.33 12.01 -16.75
C ASN A 64 9.17 12.16 -15.75
N ILE A 65 9.02 13.33 -15.12
CA ILE A 65 7.76 13.66 -14.43
C ILE A 65 6.64 13.69 -15.46
N THR A 66 5.55 12.98 -15.18
CA THR A 66 4.36 12.96 -16.03
C THR A 66 3.11 13.28 -15.23
N ALA A 67 2.16 13.97 -15.85
CA ALA A 67 0.81 14.11 -15.34
C ALA A 67 -0.15 13.46 -16.34
N GLN A 68 -0.94 12.50 -15.88
CA GLN A 68 -1.96 11.84 -16.68
C GLN A 68 -3.23 11.73 -15.85
N ASP A 69 -4.36 12.13 -16.44
CA ASP A 69 -5.64 12.24 -15.74
C ASP A 69 -5.45 13.01 -14.43
N ASN A 70 -5.83 12.44 -13.28
CA ASN A 70 -5.69 13.05 -11.97
C ASN A 70 -4.40 12.65 -11.23
N LYS A 71 -3.39 12.09 -11.93
CA LYS A 71 -2.19 11.54 -11.30
C LYS A 71 -0.92 12.22 -11.79
N LEU A 72 -0.13 12.75 -10.85
CA LEU A 72 1.24 13.16 -11.07
C LEU A 72 2.17 11.99 -10.69
N THR A 73 3.04 11.59 -11.60
CA THR A 73 4.01 10.51 -11.39
C THR A 73 5.42 11.07 -11.45
N ILE A 74 6.20 10.81 -10.40
CA ILE A 74 7.59 11.20 -10.25
C ILE A 74 8.41 9.92 -10.14
N PRO A 75 9.08 9.48 -11.23
CA PRO A 75 9.81 8.22 -11.25
C PRO A 75 11.22 8.35 -10.66
N PRO A 76 11.80 7.27 -10.12
CA PRO A 76 13.25 7.21 -9.91
C PRO A 76 13.99 7.21 -11.27
N GLN A 77 15.27 7.59 -11.27
CA GLN A 77 16.09 7.56 -12.50
C GLN A 77 16.52 6.12 -12.87
N GLN A 78 16.60 5.25 -11.87
CA GLN A 78 16.72 3.81 -12.02
C GLN A 78 16.13 3.16 -10.76
N ASN A 79 16.69 3.55 -9.61
CA ASN A 79 16.13 3.35 -8.28
C ASN A 79 16.31 4.64 -7.49
N TRP A 80 15.48 4.88 -6.48
CA TRP A 80 15.78 5.81 -5.41
C TRP A 80 17.07 5.37 -4.71
N LEU A 81 17.97 6.30 -4.45
CA LEU A 81 19.27 5.99 -3.88
C LEU A 81 19.14 5.55 -2.43
N GLN A 82 19.86 4.48 -2.08
CA GLN A 82 19.89 3.92 -0.73
C GLN A 82 20.49 4.91 0.26
N GLY A 83 19.81 5.10 1.39
CA GLY A 83 20.27 6.00 2.47
C GLY A 83 20.20 7.48 2.13
N VAL A 84 19.51 7.84 1.04
CA VAL A 84 19.26 9.23 0.66
C VAL A 84 17.83 9.61 1.02
N ASP A 85 17.70 10.71 1.76
CA ASP A 85 16.40 11.26 2.12
C ASP A 85 15.79 12.00 0.93
N TYR A 86 14.70 11.48 0.39
CA TYR A 86 13.96 12.12 -0.71
C TYR A 86 12.79 12.94 -0.18
N ARG A 87 12.67 14.17 -0.65
CA ARG A 87 11.53 15.06 -0.35
C ARG A 87 10.98 15.63 -1.64
N PHE A 88 9.67 15.73 -1.73
CA PHE A 88 8.97 16.18 -2.92
C PHE A 88 8.13 17.39 -2.57
N LEU A 89 8.40 18.52 -3.21
CA LEU A 89 7.60 19.73 -3.08
C LEU A 89 6.66 19.82 -4.28
N VAL A 90 5.45 19.27 -4.14
CA VAL A 90 4.46 19.16 -5.22
C VAL A 90 3.53 20.36 -5.19
N TRP A 91 3.28 20.98 -6.35
CA TRP A 91 2.35 22.10 -6.45
C TRP A 91 0.91 21.64 -6.22
N ASN A 92 0.22 22.32 -5.32
CA ASN A 92 -1.19 22.09 -5.02
C ASN A 92 -2.01 23.30 -5.52
N PRO A 93 -2.78 23.14 -6.63
CA PRO A 93 -3.54 24.24 -7.23
C PRO A 93 -4.60 24.84 -6.29
N GLY A 94 -5.17 24.04 -5.38
CA GLY A 94 -6.23 24.46 -4.46
C GLY A 94 -5.74 25.38 -3.36
N SER A 95 -4.57 25.07 -2.79
CA SER A 95 -3.91 25.91 -1.78
C SER A 95 -2.98 26.97 -2.38
N ARG A 96 -2.65 26.86 -3.68
CA ARG A 96 -1.65 27.69 -4.39
C ARG A 96 -0.29 27.70 -3.69
N LYS A 97 0.10 26.55 -3.15
CA LYS A 97 1.36 26.35 -2.45
C LYS A 97 1.94 24.98 -2.80
N ARG A 98 3.24 24.84 -2.58
CA ARG A 98 3.88 23.52 -2.60
C ARG A 98 3.54 22.77 -1.32
N GLN A 99 3.13 21.54 -1.46
CA GLN A 99 2.95 20.58 -0.38
C GLN A 99 4.19 19.69 -0.30
N LEU A 100 4.75 19.56 0.90
CA LEU A 100 5.83 18.64 1.18
C LEU A 100 5.27 17.21 1.27
N ILE A 101 5.91 16.29 0.56
CA ILE A 101 5.69 14.85 0.64
C ILE A 101 7.07 14.23 0.88
N ASP A 102 7.22 13.46 1.95
CA ASP A 102 8.47 12.92 2.47
C ASP A 102 8.33 11.40 2.75
N PRO A 103 8.22 10.58 1.70
CA PRO A 103 8.06 9.14 1.87
C PRO A 103 9.36 8.50 2.35
N ASP A 104 9.26 7.49 3.21
CA ASP A 104 10.40 6.64 3.55
C ASP A 104 10.76 5.75 2.36
N ILE A 105 11.98 5.86 1.85
CA ILE A 105 12.46 4.99 0.77
C ILE A 105 12.99 3.71 1.41
N TRP A 106 12.28 2.62 1.15
CA TRP A 106 12.58 1.32 1.72
C TRP A 106 13.89 0.75 1.19
N ASP A 107 14.78 0.42 2.12
CA ASP A 107 16.04 -0.23 1.85
C ASP A 107 15.93 -1.72 2.15
N PRO A 108 16.20 -2.63 1.20
CA PRO A 108 16.20 -4.06 1.44
C PRO A 108 17.10 -4.53 2.60
N VAL A 109 18.18 -3.80 2.91
CA VAL A 109 19.04 -4.08 4.07
C VAL A 109 18.30 -3.84 5.40
N ASN A 110 17.19 -3.10 5.35
CA ASN A 110 16.35 -2.78 6.50
C ASN A 110 15.14 -3.71 6.64
N TYR A 111 15.01 -4.71 5.76
CA TYR A 111 13.88 -5.63 5.80
C TYR A 111 14.01 -6.61 6.96
N GLY A 112 12.87 -7.12 7.39
CA GLY A 112 12.75 -8.21 8.34
C GLY A 112 12.11 -9.42 7.69
N GLY A 113 11.76 -10.38 8.54
CA GLY A 113 10.99 -11.54 8.16
C GLY A 113 9.92 -11.88 9.18
N ILE A 114 9.07 -12.82 8.81
CA ILE A 114 8.10 -13.44 9.70
C ILE A 114 8.07 -14.94 9.47
N GLU A 115 8.15 -15.69 10.56
CA GLU A 115 7.96 -17.13 10.61
C GLU A 115 6.63 -17.43 11.30
N ILE A 116 5.85 -18.30 10.68
CA ILE A 116 4.54 -18.68 11.16
C ILE A 116 4.49 -20.19 11.30
N GLU A 117 4.14 -20.64 12.50
CA GLU A 117 3.95 -22.05 12.83
C GLU A 117 2.50 -22.28 13.29
N VAL A 118 1.81 -23.19 12.63
CA VAL A 118 0.45 -23.61 13.01
C VAL A 118 0.50 -25.00 13.61
N ALA A 119 0.06 -25.11 14.87
CA ALA A 119 -0.15 -26.38 15.54
C ALA A 119 -1.36 -27.09 14.90
N SER A 120 -1.08 -28.08 14.06
CA SER A 120 -2.09 -28.96 13.45
C SER A 120 -1.71 -30.41 13.68
N SER A 121 -2.68 -31.23 14.13
CA SER A 121 -2.52 -32.68 14.25
C SER A 121 -2.46 -33.39 12.90
N ASP A 122 -2.93 -32.73 11.84
CA ASP A 122 -2.93 -33.23 10.47
C ASP A 122 -2.04 -32.32 9.60
N SER A 123 -0.96 -32.88 9.08
CA SER A 123 0.00 -32.17 8.22
C SER A 123 -0.50 -31.94 6.80
N THR A 124 -1.69 -32.48 6.45
CA THR A 124 -2.34 -32.27 5.15
C THR A 124 -3.26 -31.06 5.14
N ASN A 125 -3.53 -30.48 6.31
CA ASN A 125 -4.28 -29.22 6.43
C ASN A 125 -3.53 -28.10 5.71
N GLN A 126 -4.26 -27.39 4.86
CA GLN A 126 -3.78 -26.21 4.17
C GLN A 126 -4.33 -24.97 4.84
N PHE A 127 -3.49 -23.93 4.94
CA PHE A 127 -3.83 -22.65 5.51
C PHE A 127 -3.56 -21.56 4.50
N LYS A 128 -4.45 -20.58 4.45
CA LYS A 128 -4.31 -19.36 3.66
C LYS A 128 -3.81 -18.25 4.56
N LEU A 129 -2.88 -17.44 4.04
CA LEU A 129 -2.18 -16.39 4.76
C LEU A 129 -2.17 -15.10 3.94
N PRO A 130 -3.15 -14.20 4.17
CA PRO A 130 -3.03 -12.80 3.79
C PRO A 130 -2.26 -12.00 4.85
N LEU A 131 -1.19 -11.32 4.42
CA LEU A 131 -0.42 -10.34 5.20
C LEU A 131 -0.43 -9.03 4.44
N PHE A 132 -0.97 -7.96 5.04
CA PHE A 132 -1.09 -6.66 4.37
C PHE A 132 -0.95 -5.49 5.35
N ASP A 133 -0.46 -4.37 4.86
CA ASP A 133 -0.42 -3.10 5.60
C ASP A 133 -1.76 -2.33 5.44
N ASP A 134 -1.95 -1.28 6.23
CA ASP A 134 -3.19 -0.49 6.23
C ASP A 134 -3.38 0.36 4.95
N LYS A 135 -2.31 0.61 4.19
CA LYS A 135 -2.34 1.34 2.92
C LYS A 135 -2.25 0.43 1.69
N ASN A 136 -2.15 -0.89 1.90
CA ASN A 136 -1.97 -1.87 0.85
C ASN A 136 -0.76 -1.55 -0.05
N THR A 137 0.28 -0.92 0.52
CA THR A 137 1.58 -0.70 -0.14
C THR A 137 2.37 -2.00 -0.25
N PHE A 138 2.18 -2.92 0.70
CA PHE A 138 2.76 -4.27 0.68
C PHE A 138 1.68 -5.30 1.04
N SER A 139 1.58 -6.34 0.23
CA SER A 139 0.71 -7.47 0.52
C SER A 139 1.35 -8.78 0.08
N VAL A 140 1.26 -9.80 0.93
CA VAL A 140 1.57 -11.19 0.59
C VAL A 140 0.29 -11.99 0.77
N ASP A 141 -0.03 -12.82 -0.21
CA ASP A 141 -1.13 -13.75 -0.12
C ASP A 141 -0.67 -15.14 -0.58
N THR A 142 -0.56 -16.08 0.36
CA THR A 142 0.06 -17.39 0.13
C THR A 142 -0.67 -18.51 0.85
N THR A 143 -0.36 -19.75 0.50
CA THR A 143 -0.83 -20.94 1.23
C THR A 143 0.32 -21.75 1.77
N PHE A 144 0.11 -22.38 2.93
CA PHE A 144 1.11 -23.21 3.58
C PHE A 144 0.43 -24.34 4.38
N THR A 145 1.21 -25.25 4.94
CA THR A 145 0.71 -26.29 5.85
C THR A 145 1.07 -25.93 7.29
N ASN A 146 2.09 -26.52 7.87
CA ASN A 146 2.42 -26.29 9.28
C ASN A 146 3.33 -25.09 9.51
N PHE A 147 4.17 -24.75 8.54
CA PHE A 147 5.20 -23.74 8.69
C PHE A 147 5.40 -22.96 7.40
N ILE A 148 5.66 -21.67 7.53
CA ILE A 148 6.15 -20.80 6.46
C ILE A 148 7.08 -19.74 7.03
N SER A 149 8.16 -19.44 6.31
CA SER A 149 8.98 -18.25 6.50
C SER A 149 8.76 -17.30 5.33
N ILE A 150 8.57 -16.02 5.62
CA ILE A 150 8.46 -14.95 4.63
C ILE A 150 9.51 -13.91 5.00
N ASP A 151 10.52 -13.77 4.14
CA ASP A 151 11.62 -12.82 4.30
C ASP A 151 11.43 -11.60 3.39
N ASN A 152 12.35 -10.62 3.52
CA ASN A 152 12.38 -9.41 2.70
C ASN A 152 11.10 -8.56 2.81
N ILE A 153 10.58 -8.44 4.03
CA ILE A 153 9.39 -7.65 4.32
C ILE A 153 9.81 -6.28 4.87
N PRO A 154 9.27 -5.16 4.35
CA PRO A 154 9.48 -3.84 4.92
C PRO A 154 9.17 -3.79 6.42
N SER A 155 9.96 -3.02 7.19
CA SER A 155 9.84 -2.97 8.65
C SER A 155 8.72 -2.03 9.12
N ILE A 156 7.48 -2.35 8.75
CA ILE A 156 6.27 -1.61 9.14
C ILE A 156 5.28 -2.52 9.89
N LYS A 157 4.09 -1.98 10.19
CA LYS A 157 3.01 -2.71 10.85
C LYS A 157 2.12 -3.40 9.83
N TYR A 158 1.79 -4.65 10.12
CA TYR A 158 0.93 -5.48 9.28
C TYR A 158 -0.30 -6.01 10.02
N THR A 159 -1.31 -6.36 9.23
CA THR A 159 -2.39 -7.26 9.64
C THR A 159 -2.13 -8.62 9.03
N LEU A 160 -2.01 -9.62 9.89
CA LEU A 160 -1.91 -11.03 9.53
C LEU A 160 -3.27 -11.69 9.71
N VAL A 161 -3.76 -12.32 8.65
CA VAL A 161 -4.95 -13.18 8.68
C VAL A 161 -4.51 -14.58 8.31
N ILE A 162 -4.92 -15.59 9.07
CA ILE A 162 -4.68 -16.99 8.74
C ILE A 162 -5.97 -17.76 8.95
N PHE A 163 -6.33 -18.60 7.99
CA PHE A 163 -7.45 -19.52 8.14
C PHE A 163 -7.15 -20.87 7.51
N GLN A 164 -7.75 -21.93 8.04
CA GLN A 164 -7.66 -23.25 7.43
C GLN A 164 -8.58 -23.32 6.22
N ASP A 165 -8.02 -23.59 5.05
CA ASP A 165 -8.74 -23.71 3.77
C ASP A 165 -8.95 -25.21 3.46
N SER A 166 -10.07 -25.74 3.97
CA SER A 166 -10.34 -27.18 3.97
C SER A 166 -10.77 -27.68 2.60
N ASN A 167 -11.43 -26.83 1.80
CA ASN A 167 -11.91 -27.16 0.46
C ASN A 167 -11.02 -26.59 -0.66
N ARG A 168 -9.96 -25.84 -0.30
CA ARG A 168 -8.95 -25.28 -1.21
C ARG A 168 -9.51 -24.25 -2.18
N ASN A 169 -10.53 -23.51 -1.75
CA ASN A 169 -11.16 -22.48 -2.56
C ASN A 169 -10.50 -21.09 -2.39
N GLY A 170 -9.55 -20.95 -1.46
CA GLY A 170 -8.82 -19.72 -1.18
C GLY A 170 -9.63 -18.64 -0.46
N ILE A 171 -10.86 -18.94 -0.03
CA ILE A 171 -11.73 -18.03 0.74
C ILE A 171 -12.05 -18.66 2.09
N TRP A 172 -12.28 -17.82 3.10
CA TRP A 172 -12.70 -18.31 4.41
C TRP A 172 -14.20 -18.67 4.38
N ASP A 173 -14.52 -19.91 4.69
CA ASP A 173 -15.91 -20.38 4.74
C ASP A 173 -16.55 -20.19 6.12
N TYR A 174 -17.64 -19.41 6.16
CA TYR A 174 -18.41 -19.13 7.39
C TYR A 174 -19.32 -20.29 7.84
N GLY A 175 -19.34 -21.40 7.10
CA GLY A 175 -20.19 -22.56 7.37
C GLY A 175 -21.67 -22.36 7.00
N SER A 176 -22.53 -23.29 7.43
CA SER A 176 -23.99 -23.25 7.24
C SER A 176 -24.71 -23.90 8.42
N VAL A 177 -25.95 -23.47 8.66
CA VAL A 177 -26.82 -24.05 9.71
C VAL A 177 -27.62 -25.24 9.20
N ASP A 178 -28.04 -25.23 7.92
CA ASP A 178 -28.83 -26.30 7.30
C ASP A 178 -28.44 -26.52 5.82
N PRO A 179 -27.78 -27.63 5.46
CA PRO A 179 -27.21 -28.63 6.37
C PRO A 179 -26.10 -28.01 7.23
N PHE A 180 -25.89 -28.57 8.43
CA PHE A 180 -24.84 -28.06 9.33
C PHE A 180 -23.44 -28.30 8.75
N ILE A 181 -22.71 -27.21 8.53
CA ILE A 181 -21.31 -27.19 8.12
C ILE A 181 -20.61 -26.22 9.08
N LYS A 182 -19.62 -26.71 9.83
CA LYS A 182 -18.85 -25.86 10.75
C LYS A 182 -18.08 -24.78 9.96
N PRO A 183 -17.95 -23.54 10.48
CA PRO A 183 -17.06 -22.55 9.91
C PRO A 183 -15.61 -23.03 9.93
N GLU A 184 -14.81 -22.53 9.00
CA GLU A 184 -13.37 -22.74 9.04
C GLU A 184 -12.74 -21.96 10.20
N PRO A 185 -11.75 -22.53 10.91
CA PRO A 185 -11.04 -21.79 11.95
C PRO A 185 -10.17 -20.70 11.33
N TYR A 186 -10.12 -19.53 12.00
CA TYR A 186 -9.34 -18.39 11.56
C TYR A 186 -8.68 -17.66 12.74
N TYR A 187 -7.60 -16.95 12.44
CA TYR A 187 -6.77 -16.17 13.35
C TYR A 187 -6.47 -14.82 12.71
N ILE A 188 -6.63 -13.74 13.46
CA ILE A 188 -6.31 -12.39 13.00
C ILE A 188 -5.42 -11.72 14.04
N GLN A 189 -4.23 -11.30 13.61
CA GLN A 189 -3.33 -10.49 14.42
C GLN A 189 -3.10 -9.15 13.74
N ARG A 190 -3.52 -8.08 14.42
CA ARG A 190 -3.29 -6.71 13.98
C ARG A 190 -2.01 -6.17 14.60
N ASN A 191 -1.40 -5.20 13.93
CA ASN A 191 -0.17 -4.53 14.38
C ASN A 191 0.99 -5.51 14.59
N VAL A 192 1.11 -6.53 13.72
CA VAL A 192 2.32 -7.35 13.65
C VAL A 192 3.47 -6.43 13.26
N ASN A 193 4.41 -6.24 14.17
CA ASN A 193 5.52 -5.32 13.98
C ASN A 193 6.74 -6.10 13.50
N ILE A 194 7.05 -5.97 12.21
CA ILE A 194 8.25 -6.60 11.64
C ILE A 194 9.42 -5.66 11.86
N GLN A 195 10.49 -6.18 12.47
CA GLN A 195 11.67 -5.41 12.82
C GLN A 195 12.81 -5.66 11.86
N ARG A 196 13.56 -4.58 11.57
CA ARG A 196 14.75 -4.62 10.71
C ARG A 196 15.75 -5.67 11.17
N GLY A 197 16.11 -6.59 10.27
CA GLY A 197 17.14 -7.60 10.52
C GLY A 197 16.71 -8.69 11.52
N PHE A 198 15.43 -8.75 11.88
CA PHE A 198 14.88 -9.79 12.74
C PHE A 198 13.77 -10.55 12.02
N THR A 199 13.65 -11.83 12.35
CA THR A 199 12.52 -12.67 11.95
C THR A 199 11.57 -12.79 13.14
N SER A 200 10.34 -12.33 12.97
CA SER A 200 9.31 -12.40 14.00
C SER A 200 8.67 -13.78 13.99
N GLU A 201 8.50 -14.42 15.13
CA GLU A 201 7.86 -15.74 15.23
C GLU A 201 6.40 -15.60 15.68
N VAL A 202 5.48 -16.27 14.97
CA VAL A 202 4.06 -16.35 15.32
C VAL A 202 3.64 -17.80 15.42
N LYS A 203 3.18 -18.22 16.60
CA LYS A 203 2.64 -19.57 16.84
C LYS A 203 1.14 -19.53 17.01
N ILE A 204 0.45 -20.38 16.26
CA ILE A 204 -1.01 -20.42 16.23
C ILE A 204 -1.47 -21.83 16.61
N ASP A 205 -2.48 -21.88 17.47
CA ASP A 205 -3.18 -23.10 17.83
C ASP A 205 -4.69 -22.83 17.67
N PHE A 206 -5.33 -23.55 16.75
CA PHE A 206 -6.75 -23.39 16.40
C PHE A 206 -7.71 -24.21 17.30
N ARG A 207 -7.19 -24.81 18.38
CA ARG A 207 -7.96 -25.64 19.33
C ARG A 207 -9.29 -25.06 19.78
#